data_AF-A0A9W8B8H8-F1
#
_entry.id   AF-A0A9W8B8H8-F1
#
_cell.length_a   1.000
_cell.length_b   1.000
_cell.length_c   1.000
_cell.angle_alpha   90.00
_cell.angle_beta   90.00
_cell.angle_gamma   90.00
#
_symmetry.space_group_name_H-M   'P 1'
#
loop_
_entity.id
_entity.type
_entity.pdbx_description
1 polymer ?
#
loop_
_entity_poly.entity_id
_entity_poly.type
_entity_poly.pdbx_seq_one_letter_code
_entity_poly.pdbx_strand_id
1 'polypeptide(L)'
;MDWSALPATLIITGRHVWQSSAQTQPGPCTFVICDGIIQRAIGKHLVLDERDDCILLGQLLASEHDASGGGGTDLLSLADPVGYWDADGSVVMPGIIDAHVHVNQPGRTLWEGMATATQAAAVGGCTTIVDMPLNSIPPTTTVANAQAKLDSVRDNCWVDVALWGGLVPDNHGELKPLLDFGVRGFKGFLIDSGVDEFPMVTGCEVAKAMDILKDQPAPLLFHAEMTPCACSKPVPLHDERRHGNDHASMSDVQDYCTFLASRPPEMETAAIEAVISWLRQHPGIRGHIVHLSTASALPLIRKAKAQGINVTVETCFHYLCLAADTVPRGATQYKCCPPIRDEANREQLWAALASGDIDFVVSDHSPSTPALKCLDNGDFMAAWGGIAGVQFGLMLLWTEMRRRKLPFTQLLQWLCERPAQHIQLEARKGRLLPGFDADLVLWDPDVEHKVTTHAIK
;
A
#
# COMPACT_ATOMS: atom_id res chain seq x y z
N MET A 1 -22.28 -17.31 -34.21
CA MET A 1 -20.92 -17.51 -34.76
C MET A 1 -20.31 -18.61 -33.94
N ASP A 2 -19.84 -19.64 -34.62
CA ASP A 2 -19.14 -20.79 -34.07
C ASP A 2 -17.69 -20.37 -33.77
N TRP A 3 -17.30 -20.42 -32.49
CA TRP A 3 -16.00 -19.92 -31.99
C TRP A 3 -14.90 -20.99 -31.99
N SER A 4 -15.16 -22.16 -32.57
CA SER A 4 -14.28 -23.34 -32.49
C SER A 4 -13.23 -23.45 -33.60
N ALA A 5 -13.07 -22.45 -34.47
CA ALA A 5 -12.16 -22.51 -35.60
C ALA A 5 -11.24 -21.29 -35.74
N LEU A 6 -9.99 -21.48 -35.28
CA LEU A 6 -8.72 -20.90 -35.77
C LEU A 6 -8.20 -19.57 -35.17
N PRO A 7 -6.84 -19.38 -35.23
CA PRO A 7 -6.00 -18.85 -34.18
C PRO A 7 -5.63 -17.37 -34.39
N ALA A 8 -5.41 -16.63 -33.32
CA ALA A 8 -4.86 -15.28 -33.39
C ALA A 8 -4.14 -14.89 -32.09
N THR A 9 -2.82 -14.98 -32.17
CA THR A 9 -1.78 -14.33 -31.37
C THR A 9 -2.10 -12.83 -31.17
N LEU A 10 -2.23 -12.34 -29.92
CA LEU A 10 -2.46 -10.92 -29.61
C LEU A 10 -1.32 -10.33 -28.79
N ILE A 11 -0.70 -9.30 -29.36
CA ILE A 11 0.61 -8.76 -29.02
C ILE A 11 0.46 -7.49 -28.15
N ILE A 12 1.22 -7.32 -27.03
CA ILE A 12 1.32 -6.06 -26.26
C ILE A 12 2.73 -5.83 -25.69
N THR A 13 3.30 -4.64 -25.97
CA THR A 13 4.64 -4.15 -25.60
C THR A 13 4.59 -2.98 -24.61
N GLY A 14 5.61 -2.83 -23.77
CA GLY A 14 5.80 -1.67 -22.89
C GLY A 14 6.89 -0.68 -23.36
N ARG A 15 6.61 0.62 -23.14
CA ARG A 15 7.44 1.86 -23.22
C ARG A 15 7.35 2.71 -24.50
N HIS A 16 6.88 3.96 -24.33
CA HIS A 16 7.26 5.10 -25.15
C HIS A 16 7.55 6.35 -24.29
N VAL A 17 8.66 7.03 -24.60
CA VAL A 17 8.83 8.49 -24.57
C VAL A 17 9.38 8.88 -25.95
N TRP A 18 8.76 9.85 -26.64
CA TRP A 18 9.22 10.40 -27.94
C TRP A 18 10.01 11.70 -27.69
N GLN A 19 11.08 12.06 -28.41
CA GLN A 19 11.04 12.51 -29.82
C GLN A 19 12.44 12.52 -30.51
N SER A 20 12.39 12.32 -31.84
CA SER A 20 13.33 12.71 -32.92
C SER A 20 14.47 11.76 -33.38
N SER A 21 14.08 11.02 -34.43
CA SER A 21 14.83 10.69 -35.66
C SER A 21 15.72 9.44 -35.71
N ALA A 22 15.46 8.70 -36.80
CA ALA A 22 16.23 7.64 -37.43
C ALA A 22 16.26 6.23 -36.77
N GLN A 23 15.32 5.41 -37.25
CA GLN A 23 15.46 3.98 -37.60
C GLN A 23 16.06 3.02 -36.55
N THR A 24 15.20 2.19 -35.96
CA THR A 24 15.14 0.72 -36.10
C THR A 24 13.89 0.26 -35.35
N GLN A 25 13.00 -0.49 -36.02
CA GLN A 25 11.72 -0.92 -35.43
C GLN A 25 11.87 -2.29 -34.73
N PRO A 26 11.51 -2.43 -33.45
CA PRO A 26 11.05 -3.69 -32.90
C PRO A 26 9.53 -3.74 -32.99
N GLY A 27 9.04 -4.81 -33.63
CA GLY A 27 7.63 -5.19 -33.64
C GLY A 27 7.25 -5.92 -32.36
N PRO A 28 5.96 -6.18 -32.14
CA PRO A 28 5.46 -6.35 -30.79
C PRO A 28 5.22 -7.86 -30.46
N CYS A 29 5.18 -8.29 -29.18
CA CYS A 29 5.07 -9.72 -28.78
C CYS A 29 3.85 -10.08 -27.88
N THR A 30 3.41 -11.35 -27.92
CA THR A 30 2.10 -11.87 -27.44
C THR A 30 2.15 -12.77 -26.22
N PHE A 31 1.11 -12.67 -25.38
CA PHE A 31 0.75 -13.68 -24.37
C PHE A 31 -0.65 -14.25 -24.64
N VAL A 32 -0.85 -15.52 -24.29
CA VAL A 32 -2.18 -16.15 -24.21
C VAL A 32 -2.41 -16.57 -22.76
N ILE A 33 -3.37 -15.93 -22.10
CA ILE A 33 -3.90 -16.31 -20.79
C ILE A 33 -5.24 -16.98 -21.04
N CYS A 34 -5.37 -18.26 -20.70
CA CYS A 34 -6.67 -18.91 -20.59
C CYS A 34 -7.16 -18.80 -19.14
N ASP A 35 -8.33 -18.17 -18.96
CA ASP A 35 -9.17 -18.18 -17.77
C ASP A 35 -8.60 -17.64 -16.44
N GLY A 36 -7.54 -16.83 -16.43
CA GLY A 36 -7.14 -16.04 -15.25
C GLY A 36 -6.84 -16.86 -13.99
N ILE A 37 -6.29 -18.07 -14.13
CA ILE A 37 -6.21 -19.06 -13.05
C ILE A 37 -4.91 -18.96 -12.24
N ILE A 38 -5.09 -18.85 -10.92
CA ILE A 38 -4.15 -19.16 -9.84
C ILE A 38 -3.92 -20.68 -9.83
N GLN A 39 -2.70 -21.17 -10.01
CA GLN A 39 -2.40 -22.59 -9.83
C GLN A 39 -1.32 -22.75 -8.75
N ARG A 40 -1.56 -23.65 -7.79
CA ARG A 40 -0.48 -24.43 -7.18
C ARG A 40 -0.01 -25.33 -8.31
N ALA A 41 1.14 -25.06 -8.92
CA ALA A 41 1.62 -25.94 -9.97
C ALA A 41 1.86 -27.34 -9.37
N ILE A 42 1.40 -28.36 -10.08
CA ILE A 42 1.66 -29.77 -9.75
C ILE A 42 2.07 -30.43 -11.07
N GLY A 43 3.36 -30.74 -11.22
CA GLY A 43 3.96 -31.49 -12.33
C GLY A 43 4.14 -30.73 -13.65
N LYS A 44 4.42 -29.41 -13.66
CA LYS A 44 4.53 -28.63 -14.92
C LYS A 44 5.66 -27.59 -14.86
N HIS A 45 6.66 -27.75 -15.72
CA HIS A 45 7.74 -26.77 -15.91
C HIS A 45 7.19 -25.42 -16.42
N LEU A 46 7.61 -24.30 -15.81
CA LEU A 46 7.43 -22.96 -16.36
C LEU A 46 8.55 -22.70 -17.38
N VAL A 47 8.29 -21.90 -18.40
CA VAL A 47 9.24 -21.57 -19.47
C VAL A 47 9.48 -20.06 -19.42
N LEU A 48 10.66 -19.51 -19.08
CA LEU A 48 11.00 -18.07 -19.20
C LEU A 48 12.21 -17.80 -20.10
N ASP A 49 11.93 -17.24 -21.28
CA ASP A 49 12.88 -16.77 -22.28
C ASP A 49 13.54 -15.42 -21.88
N GLU A 50 14.69 -15.42 -21.21
CA GLU A 50 15.55 -14.22 -21.09
C GLU A 50 16.14 -13.75 -22.43
N ARG A 51 15.36 -13.00 -23.21
CA ARG A 51 15.88 -11.96 -24.12
C ARG A 51 14.96 -10.74 -24.08
N ASP A 52 15.53 -9.59 -23.75
CA ASP A 52 14.93 -8.26 -23.89
C ASP A 52 13.54 -8.11 -23.23
N ASP A 53 13.48 -8.31 -21.91
CA ASP A 53 12.44 -7.82 -20.99
C ASP A 53 11.05 -8.53 -20.98
N CYS A 54 10.95 -9.87 -21.19
CA CYS A 54 9.66 -10.61 -21.18
C CYS A 54 9.63 -11.91 -20.34
N ILE A 55 8.45 -12.33 -19.83
CA ILE A 55 8.20 -13.53 -18.98
C ILE A 55 6.98 -14.33 -19.51
N LEU A 56 7.12 -15.63 -19.75
CA LEU A 56 6.10 -16.58 -20.27
C LEU A 56 5.44 -17.41 -19.13
N LEU A 57 4.10 -17.56 -19.14
CA LEU A 57 3.38 -18.45 -18.19
C LEU A 57 2.38 -19.33 -18.97
N GLY A 58 2.58 -20.65 -18.97
CA GLY A 58 1.70 -21.62 -19.65
C GLY A 58 1.69 -22.99 -18.96
N GLN A 59 0.63 -23.78 -19.18
CA GLN A 59 0.62 -25.20 -18.79
C GLN A 59 1.49 -26.02 -19.73
N LEU A 60 2.41 -26.81 -19.19
CA LEU A 60 2.89 -28.01 -19.88
C LEU A 60 1.76 -29.06 -19.85
N LEU A 61 1.13 -29.34 -20.99
CA LEU A 61 0.37 -30.58 -21.18
C LEU A 61 1.36 -31.65 -21.64
N ALA A 62 2.02 -32.31 -20.70
CA ALA A 62 2.61 -33.62 -21.00
C ALA A 62 1.44 -34.61 -21.03
N SER A 63 0.97 -34.99 -22.22
CA SER A 63 0.19 -36.22 -22.31
C SER A 63 1.15 -37.37 -22.07
N GLU A 64 0.83 -38.25 -21.10
CA GLU A 64 1.50 -39.54 -20.98
C GLU A 64 1.48 -40.23 -22.35
N HIS A 65 2.68 -40.55 -22.83
CA HIS A 65 2.87 -41.24 -24.08
C HIS A 65 2.27 -42.64 -23.98
N ASP A 66 1.21 -42.89 -24.73
CA ASP A 66 0.88 -44.26 -25.11
C ASP A 66 1.94 -44.70 -26.13
N ALA A 67 2.62 -45.79 -25.80
CA ALA A 67 3.79 -46.28 -26.50
C ALA A 67 3.41 -47.05 -27.77
N SER A 68 2.81 -46.39 -28.77
CA SER A 68 2.76 -46.95 -30.12
C SER A 68 2.30 -45.94 -31.18
N GLY A 69 3.29 -45.37 -31.88
CA GLY A 69 3.17 -45.15 -33.33
C GLY A 69 2.58 -43.82 -33.80
N GLY A 70 3.50 -42.92 -34.17
CA GLY A 70 3.41 -42.16 -35.43
C GLY A 70 2.42 -41.00 -35.51
N GLY A 71 2.94 -39.78 -35.36
CA GLY A 71 2.25 -38.53 -35.69
C GLY A 71 2.42 -37.51 -34.57
N GLY A 72 3.55 -36.80 -34.58
CA GLY A 72 3.80 -35.72 -33.62
C GLY A 72 2.73 -34.64 -33.72
N THR A 73 2.16 -34.27 -32.58
CA THR A 73 1.49 -32.99 -32.44
C THR A 73 2.56 -31.96 -32.12
N ASP A 74 2.85 -31.12 -33.11
CA ASP A 74 3.76 -29.99 -33.02
C ASP A 74 3.49 -29.15 -31.78
N LEU A 75 4.56 -28.87 -31.03
CA LEU A 75 4.63 -27.70 -30.17
C LEU A 75 4.11 -26.52 -30.98
N LEU A 76 3.06 -25.85 -30.50
CA LEU A 76 2.71 -24.54 -31.03
C LEU A 76 4.00 -23.72 -31.10
N SER A 77 4.32 -23.28 -32.31
CA SER A 77 5.52 -22.56 -32.71
C SER A 77 5.61 -21.19 -32.05
N LEU A 78 5.74 -21.15 -30.73
CA LEU A 78 6.44 -20.09 -30.05
C LEU A 78 7.91 -20.33 -30.38
N ALA A 79 8.51 -19.41 -31.12
CA ALA A 79 9.94 -19.44 -31.39
C ALA A 79 10.70 -19.66 -30.07
N ASP A 80 11.78 -20.46 -30.15
CA ASP A 80 12.55 -21.03 -29.04
C ASP A 80 12.61 -20.14 -27.78
N PRO A 81 12.09 -20.61 -26.63
CA PRO A 81 12.23 -19.90 -25.36
C PRO A 81 13.69 -19.93 -24.80
N VAL A 82 14.20 -18.83 -24.27
CA VAL A 82 15.54 -18.53 -23.73
C VAL A 82 15.66 -19.00 -22.28
N GLY A 83 14.67 -19.70 -21.73
CA GLY A 83 14.79 -20.29 -20.40
C GLY A 83 13.46 -20.78 -19.84
N TYR A 84 13.50 -21.28 -18.62
CA TYR A 84 12.45 -22.02 -17.91
C TYR A 84 12.64 -21.81 -16.41
N TRP A 85 11.55 -21.62 -15.68
CA TRP A 85 11.57 -21.54 -14.21
C TRP A 85 10.71 -22.66 -13.68
N ASP A 86 11.04 -23.22 -12.53
CA ASP A 86 10.12 -24.19 -11.93
C ASP A 86 9.23 -23.47 -10.95
N ALA A 87 7.93 -23.42 -11.26
CA ALA A 87 6.93 -22.86 -10.36
C ALA A 87 6.16 -23.96 -9.61
N ASP A 88 6.56 -25.24 -9.77
CA ASP A 88 5.91 -26.37 -9.10
C ASP A 88 5.78 -26.13 -7.59
N GLY A 89 4.59 -26.41 -7.05
CA GLY A 89 4.24 -26.14 -5.66
C GLY A 89 4.02 -24.65 -5.31
N SER A 90 4.44 -23.71 -6.15
CA SER A 90 4.31 -22.27 -5.89
C SER A 90 2.94 -21.73 -6.29
N VAL A 91 2.55 -20.63 -5.64
CA VAL A 91 1.46 -19.75 -6.05
C VAL A 91 2.02 -18.71 -7.00
N VAL A 92 1.33 -18.51 -8.13
CA VAL A 92 1.55 -17.39 -9.05
C VAL A 92 0.38 -16.42 -8.94
N MET A 93 0.65 -15.16 -8.63
CA MET A 93 -0.38 -14.12 -8.46
C MET A 93 0.08 -12.75 -8.98
N PRO A 94 -0.83 -11.77 -9.18
CA PRO A 94 -0.43 -10.40 -9.48
C PRO A 94 0.53 -9.85 -8.43
N GLY A 95 1.42 -8.98 -8.88
CA GLY A 95 2.27 -8.17 -8.03
C GLY A 95 1.46 -7.37 -7.00
N ILE A 96 1.94 -7.38 -5.74
CA ILE A 96 1.28 -6.66 -4.66
C ILE A 96 1.44 -5.16 -4.87
N ILE A 97 0.39 -4.42 -4.57
CA ILE A 97 0.36 -2.96 -4.63
C ILE A 97 0.21 -2.43 -3.20
N ASP A 98 1.22 -1.70 -2.73
CA ASP A 98 1.17 -1.03 -1.44
C ASP A 98 0.88 0.46 -1.63
N ALA A 99 -0.34 0.88 -1.32
CA ALA A 99 -0.81 2.24 -1.54
C ALA A 99 -0.34 3.24 -0.46
N HIS A 100 0.41 2.80 0.56
CA HIS A 100 0.80 3.65 1.68
C HIS A 100 2.24 3.34 2.14
N VAL A 101 3.20 3.97 1.47
CA VAL A 101 4.63 3.84 1.78
C VAL A 101 5.23 5.23 1.95
N HIS A 102 6.04 5.46 2.99
CA HIS A 102 6.73 6.73 3.20
C HIS A 102 8.21 6.64 2.83
N VAL A 103 8.55 7.00 1.60
CA VAL A 103 9.95 7.01 1.16
C VAL A 103 10.59 8.36 1.51
N ASN A 104 11.63 8.32 2.34
CA ASN A 104 12.23 9.52 2.96
C ASN A 104 13.14 10.35 2.03
N GLN A 105 13.37 9.90 0.79
CA GLN A 105 14.16 10.61 -0.23
C GLN A 105 13.27 11.52 -1.08
N PRO A 106 13.69 12.74 -1.44
CA PRO A 106 14.94 13.42 -1.06
C PRO A 106 14.95 13.94 0.39
N GLY A 107 16.13 14.33 0.89
CA GLY A 107 16.29 15.11 2.13
C GLY A 107 16.46 14.31 3.41
N ARG A 108 15.66 13.27 3.68
CA ARG A 108 15.79 12.40 4.88
C ARG A 108 16.42 11.05 4.54
N THR A 109 17.41 11.04 3.65
CA THR A 109 18.03 9.82 3.09
C THR A 109 18.75 8.93 4.11
N LEU A 110 19.10 9.46 5.30
CA LEU A 110 19.63 8.65 6.40
C LEU A 110 18.57 7.74 7.04
N TRP A 111 17.28 8.06 6.88
CA TRP A 111 16.19 7.23 7.40
C TRP A 111 15.92 6.07 6.44
N GLU A 112 15.82 6.39 5.14
CA GLU A 112 15.61 5.44 4.04
C GLU A 112 15.85 6.15 2.69
N GLY A 113 16.17 5.40 1.64
CA GLY A 113 16.19 5.88 0.25
C GLY A 113 15.24 5.09 -0.66
N MET A 114 15.02 5.58 -1.88
CA MET A 114 14.14 4.89 -2.84
C MET A 114 14.65 3.51 -3.23
N ALA A 115 15.98 3.34 -3.34
CA ALA A 115 16.58 2.04 -3.66
C ALA A 115 16.27 0.99 -2.58
N THR A 116 16.45 1.34 -1.30
CA THR A 116 16.20 0.40 -0.19
C THR A 116 14.70 0.11 -0.04
N ALA A 117 13.84 1.15 -0.15
CA ALA A 117 12.40 0.99 -0.08
C ALA A 117 11.87 0.04 -1.17
N THR A 118 12.26 0.29 -2.42
CA THR A 118 11.78 -0.49 -3.57
C THR A 118 12.40 -1.88 -3.60
N GLN A 119 13.64 -2.05 -3.13
CA GLN A 119 14.24 -3.39 -2.99
C GLN A 119 13.54 -4.21 -1.90
N ALA A 120 13.23 -3.60 -0.76
CA ALA A 120 12.46 -4.23 0.31
C ALA A 120 11.05 -4.61 -0.19
N ALA A 121 10.39 -3.74 -0.94
CA ALA A 121 9.12 -4.02 -1.60
C ALA A 121 9.21 -5.22 -2.55
N ALA A 122 10.20 -5.23 -3.46
CA ALA A 122 10.42 -6.32 -4.42
C ALA A 122 10.61 -7.67 -3.73
N VAL A 123 11.45 -7.73 -2.68
CA VAL A 123 11.68 -8.95 -1.91
C VAL A 123 10.41 -9.42 -1.19
N GLY A 124 9.53 -8.49 -0.80
CA GLY A 124 8.22 -8.81 -0.23
C GLY A 124 7.14 -9.22 -1.23
N GLY A 125 7.44 -9.24 -2.54
CA GLY A 125 6.46 -9.47 -3.60
C GLY A 125 5.61 -8.25 -3.95
N CYS A 126 5.94 -7.07 -3.42
CA CYS A 126 5.33 -5.81 -3.85
C CYS A 126 6.02 -5.30 -5.10
N THR A 127 5.24 -5.04 -6.15
CA THR A 127 5.73 -4.59 -7.47
C THR A 127 5.28 -3.16 -7.78
N THR A 128 4.44 -2.56 -6.93
CA THR A 128 4.04 -1.17 -7.03
C THR A 128 3.87 -0.57 -5.64
N ILE A 129 4.61 0.48 -5.34
CA ILE A 129 4.39 1.29 -4.13
C ILE A 129 3.81 2.65 -4.49
N VAL A 130 3.05 3.24 -3.58
CA VAL A 130 2.61 4.65 -3.69
C VAL A 130 3.17 5.44 -2.53
N ASP A 131 4.05 6.37 -2.87
CA ASP A 131 4.79 7.19 -1.93
C ASP A 131 3.91 8.31 -1.34
N MET A 132 3.90 8.39 0.00
CA MET A 132 3.22 9.42 0.77
C MET A 132 4.00 10.74 0.75
N PRO A 133 3.31 11.90 0.76
CA PRO A 133 3.93 13.17 0.36
C PRO A 133 4.77 13.86 1.44
N LEU A 134 4.75 13.41 2.70
CA LEU A 134 5.20 14.23 3.84
C LEU A 134 6.63 13.99 4.36
N ASN A 135 7.23 12.83 4.09
CA ASN A 135 8.52 12.49 4.72
C ASN A 135 9.73 12.99 3.93
N SER A 136 9.60 13.14 2.62
CA SER A 136 10.66 13.75 1.82
C SER A 136 10.77 15.25 2.09
N ILE A 137 11.97 15.79 1.92
CA ILE A 137 12.23 17.23 1.96
C ILE A 137 12.75 17.66 0.57
N PRO A 138 12.00 18.52 -0.15
CA PRO A 138 10.69 19.05 0.22
C PRO A 138 9.57 17.99 0.11
N PRO A 139 8.45 18.17 0.85
CA PRO A 139 7.27 17.32 0.71
C PRO A 139 6.56 17.57 -0.63
N THR A 140 5.87 16.56 -1.17
CA THR A 140 5.21 16.59 -2.49
C THR A 140 3.91 17.42 -2.48
N THR A 141 4.02 18.72 -2.20
CA THR A 141 2.89 19.67 -2.04
C THR A 141 2.77 20.69 -3.18
N THR A 142 3.75 20.71 -4.10
CA THR A 142 3.77 21.55 -5.31
C THR A 142 4.31 20.74 -6.49
N VAL A 143 4.04 21.17 -7.72
CA VAL A 143 4.60 20.52 -8.93
C VAL A 143 6.13 20.51 -8.91
N ALA A 144 6.75 21.60 -8.44
CA ALA A 144 8.21 21.67 -8.30
C ALA A 144 8.75 20.63 -7.32
N ASN A 145 8.06 20.39 -6.20
CA ASN A 145 8.46 19.39 -5.21
C ASN A 145 8.26 17.97 -5.75
N ALA A 146 7.17 17.73 -6.49
CA ALA A 146 6.93 16.45 -7.17
C ALA A 146 8.01 16.15 -8.21
N GLN A 147 8.43 17.15 -8.97
CA GLN A 147 9.54 17.04 -9.91
C GLN A 147 10.86 16.75 -9.18
N ALA A 148 11.15 17.43 -8.06
CA ALA A 148 12.33 17.16 -7.25
C ALA A 148 12.35 15.74 -6.67
N LYS A 149 11.18 15.22 -6.24
CA LYS A 149 11.03 13.83 -5.82
C LYS A 149 11.37 12.89 -6.97
N LEU A 150 10.75 13.09 -8.14
CA LEU A 150 10.96 12.27 -9.33
C LEU A 150 12.45 12.25 -9.74
N ASP A 151 13.09 13.41 -9.80
CA ASP A 151 14.50 13.52 -10.20
C ASP A 151 15.45 12.90 -9.19
N SER A 152 15.08 12.86 -7.91
CA SER A 152 15.88 12.18 -6.89
C SER A 152 15.84 10.64 -7.04
N VAL A 153 14.86 10.07 -7.74
CA VAL A 153 14.62 8.62 -7.77
C VAL A 153 14.84 7.96 -9.13
N ARG A 154 15.04 8.75 -10.19
CA ARG A 154 15.40 8.20 -11.51
C ARG A 154 16.61 7.26 -11.37
N ASP A 155 16.48 6.08 -11.96
CA ASP A 155 17.49 5.01 -12.03
C ASP A 155 17.74 4.19 -10.75
N ASN A 156 16.92 4.33 -9.69
CA ASN A 156 17.11 3.62 -8.41
C ASN A 156 15.83 2.92 -7.89
N CYS A 157 14.92 2.51 -8.78
CA CYS A 157 13.70 1.80 -8.41
C CYS A 157 13.74 0.35 -8.87
N TRP A 158 13.44 -0.57 -7.95
CA TRP A 158 13.27 -2.01 -8.24
C TRP A 158 11.82 -2.40 -8.59
N VAL A 159 10.88 -1.50 -8.28
CA VAL A 159 9.44 -1.68 -8.48
C VAL A 159 8.83 -0.39 -9.00
N ASP A 160 7.61 -0.45 -9.54
CA ASP A 160 6.92 0.76 -9.97
C ASP A 160 6.57 1.66 -8.78
N VAL A 161 6.65 2.97 -9.00
CA VAL A 161 6.40 3.98 -7.96
C VAL A 161 5.39 4.98 -8.49
N ALA A 162 4.30 5.17 -7.75
CA ALA A 162 3.39 6.30 -7.93
C ALA A 162 3.52 7.27 -6.75
N LEU A 163 3.01 8.49 -6.91
CA LEU A 163 3.07 9.54 -5.89
C LEU A 163 1.67 9.96 -5.45
N TRP A 164 1.50 10.14 -4.14
CA TRP A 164 0.43 10.97 -3.60
C TRP A 164 0.89 12.44 -3.57
N GLY A 165 -0.04 13.36 -3.80
CA GLY A 165 0.14 14.77 -3.52
C GLY A 165 -0.19 15.08 -2.06
N GLY A 166 0.37 16.15 -1.51
CA GLY A 166 0.01 16.67 -0.20
C GLY A 166 -1.10 17.71 -0.27
N LEU A 167 -2.05 17.66 0.66
CA LEU A 167 -2.95 18.76 0.98
C LEU A 167 -2.49 19.38 2.30
N VAL A 168 -2.03 20.62 2.22
CA VAL A 168 -1.59 21.43 3.36
C VAL A 168 -2.25 22.82 3.28
N PRO A 169 -2.25 23.61 4.36
CA PRO A 169 -2.64 25.01 4.28
C PRO A 169 -1.96 25.75 3.11
N ASP A 170 -2.75 26.59 2.43
CA ASP A 170 -2.32 27.50 1.37
C ASP A 170 -1.79 26.89 0.06
N ASN A 171 -1.85 25.56 -0.14
CA ASN A 171 -1.43 24.91 -1.40
C ASN A 171 -2.56 24.60 -2.39
N HIS A 172 -3.78 25.12 -2.18
CA HIS A 172 -4.96 24.86 -3.02
C HIS A 172 -4.75 25.12 -4.51
N GLY A 173 -3.92 26.12 -4.84
CA GLY A 173 -3.56 26.45 -6.22
C GLY A 173 -2.76 25.35 -6.93
N GLU A 174 -2.11 24.46 -6.18
CA GLU A 174 -1.27 23.37 -6.69
C GLU A 174 -2.05 22.07 -6.93
N LEU A 175 -3.28 21.94 -6.40
CA LEU A 175 -4.02 20.67 -6.45
C LEU A 175 -4.30 20.20 -7.88
N LYS A 176 -4.84 21.07 -8.74
CA LYS A 176 -5.06 20.71 -10.16
C LYS A 176 -3.75 20.50 -10.92
N PRO A 177 -2.75 21.42 -10.82
CA PRO A 177 -1.43 21.19 -11.41
C PRO A 177 -0.75 19.88 -11.00
N LEU A 178 -0.88 19.45 -9.75
CA LEU A 178 -0.34 18.17 -9.27
C LEU A 178 -1.07 16.97 -9.88
N LEU A 179 -2.38 17.05 -10.09
CA LEU A 179 -3.11 16.01 -10.83
C LEU A 179 -2.67 15.95 -12.28
N ASP A 180 -2.51 17.10 -12.94
CA ASP A 180 -2.00 17.16 -14.31
C ASP A 180 -0.56 16.60 -14.40
N PHE A 181 0.24 16.77 -13.35
CA PHE A 181 1.57 16.15 -13.21
C PHE A 181 1.49 14.62 -13.08
N GLY A 182 0.42 14.09 -12.51
CA GLY A 182 0.14 12.65 -12.42
C GLY A 182 0.07 12.06 -11.02
N VAL A 183 0.00 12.88 -9.95
CA VAL A 183 -0.24 12.34 -8.60
C VAL A 183 -1.60 11.63 -8.54
N ARG A 184 -1.71 10.61 -7.69
CA ARG A 184 -2.90 9.74 -7.67
C ARG A 184 -4.07 10.29 -6.85
N GLY A 185 -3.84 11.33 -6.05
CA GLY A 185 -4.76 11.91 -5.08
C GLY A 185 -4.03 12.76 -4.05
N PHE A 186 -4.73 13.18 -2.99
CA PHE A 186 -4.18 14.10 -1.98
C PHE A 186 -4.31 13.58 -0.56
N LYS A 187 -3.22 13.54 0.18
CA LYS A 187 -3.16 13.19 1.60
C LYS A 187 -3.13 14.45 2.46
N GLY A 188 -3.98 14.51 3.48
CA GLY A 188 -3.98 15.54 4.53
C GLY A 188 -3.99 14.93 5.93
N PHE A 189 -3.55 15.71 6.91
CA PHE A 189 -3.60 15.34 8.33
C PHE A 189 -4.61 16.20 9.09
N LEU A 190 -5.41 15.58 9.96
CA LEU A 190 -6.38 16.26 10.83
C LEU A 190 -5.85 16.50 12.27
N ILE A 191 -4.57 16.19 12.47
CA ILE A 191 -3.76 16.43 13.67
C ILE A 191 -2.32 16.77 13.22
N ASP A 192 -1.47 17.26 14.12
CA ASP A 192 -0.04 17.44 13.85
C ASP A 192 0.57 16.17 13.23
N SER A 193 1.29 16.33 12.12
CA SER A 193 1.88 15.24 11.33
C SER A 193 3.21 14.73 11.88
N GLY A 194 3.75 15.37 12.91
CA GLY A 194 5.08 15.13 13.48
C GLY A 194 6.20 15.89 12.75
N VAL A 195 5.91 16.64 11.69
CA VAL A 195 6.87 17.44 10.91
C VAL A 195 6.31 18.82 10.57
N ASP A 196 7.15 19.86 10.63
CA ASP A 196 6.72 21.24 10.35
C ASP A 196 6.46 21.48 8.86
N GLU A 197 7.14 20.73 8.01
CA GLU A 197 7.06 20.86 6.56
C GLU A 197 5.71 20.39 6.00
N PHE A 198 4.92 19.64 6.78
CA PHE A 198 3.61 19.12 6.40
C PHE A 198 2.53 19.47 7.44
N PRO A 199 2.11 20.74 7.53
CA PRO A 199 1.16 21.18 8.54
C PRO A 199 -0.23 20.59 8.35
N MET A 200 -0.94 20.38 9.46
CA MET A 200 -2.30 19.85 9.47
C MET A 200 -3.32 20.80 8.81
N VAL A 201 -4.38 20.24 8.25
CA VAL A 201 -5.45 21.00 7.58
C VAL A 201 -6.63 21.24 8.50
N THR A 202 -7.34 22.35 8.28
CA THR A 202 -8.62 22.64 8.95
C THR A 202 -9.80 22.24 8.07
N GLY A 203 -11.00 22.17 8.63
CA GLY A 203 -12.22 21.95 7.84
C GLY A 203 -12.43 22.97 6.73
N CYS A 204 -11.97 24.23 6.91
CA CYS A 204 -12.01 25.25 5.86
C CYS A 204 -11.09 24.90 4.68
N GLU A 205 -9.87 24.42 4.97
CA GLU A 205 -8.93 24.01 3.92
C GLU A 205 -9.41 22.74 3.20
N VAL A 206 -10.04 21.82 3.93
CA VAL A 206 -10.66 20.63 3.32
C VAL A 206 -11.84 21.02 2.42
N ALA A 207 -12.72 21.91 2.85
CA ALA A 207 -13.86 22.37 2.05
C ALA A 207 -13.41 23.03 0.74
N LYS A 208 -12.42 23.92 0.79
CA LYS A 208 -11.83 24.53 -0.41
C LYS A 208 -11.24 23.48 -1.37
N ALA A 209 -10.55 22.47 -0.84
CA ALA A 209 -9.99 21.40 -1.65
C ALA A 209 -11.08 20.55 -2.32
N MET A 210 -12.17 20.24 -1.60
CA MET A 210 -13.32 19.54 -2.15
C MET A 210 -13.99 20.35 -3.27
N ASP A 211 -14.15 21.66 -3.12
CA ASP A 211 -14.69 22.52 -4.19
C ASP A 211 -13.84 22.52 -5.46
N ILE A 212 -12.51 22.49 -5.30
CA ILE A 212 -11.55 22.48 -6.42
C ILE A 212 -11.55 21.12 -7.14
N LEU A 213 -11.70 20.02 -6.39
CA LEU A 213 -11.53 18.65 -6.86
C LEU A 213 -12.84 17.93 -7.20
N LYS A 214 -14.01 18.55 -7.02
CA LYS A 214 -15.33 17.92 -7.16
C LYS A 214 -15.60 17.19 -8.49
N ASP A 215 -14.92 17.59 -9.56
CA ASP A 215 -15.07 17.02 -10.91
C ASP A 215 -13.85 16.14 -11.31
N GLN A 216 -12.99 15.81 -10.34
CA GLN A 216 -11.79 15.01 -10.53
C GLN A 216 -11.95 13.62 -9.90
N PRO A 217 -11.38 12.56 -10.49
CA PRO A 217 -11.44 11.20 -9.92
C PRO A 217 -10.53 11.02 -8.69
N ALA A 218 -9.75 12.04 -8.35
CA ALA A 218 -8.75 12.03 -7.29
C ALA A 218 -9.36 11.84 -5.89
N PRO A 219 -8.90 10.86 -5.09
CA PRO A 219 -9.29 10.72 -3.71
C PRO A 219 -8.67 11.81 -2.82
N LEU A 220 -9.37 12.14 -1.74
CA LEU A 220 -8.82 12.81 -0.57
C LEU A 220 -8.60 11.80 0.56
N LEU A 221 -7.34 11.59 0.93
CA LEU A 221 -6.87 10.68 1.95
C LEU A 221 -6.64 11.44 3.25
N PHE A 222 -7.11 10.92 4.38
CA PHE A 222 -6.98 11.58 5.68
C PHE A 222 -6.33 10.68 6.71
N HIS A 223 -5.23 11.15 7.31
CA HIS A 223 -4.85 10.69 8.64
C HIS A 223 -5.91 11.25 9.61
N ALA A 224 -6.82 10.39 10.03
CA ALA A 224 -8.01 10.77 10.75
C ALA A 224 -7.81 10.56 12.25
N GLU A 225 -7.04 11.44 12.90
CA GLU A 225 -7.07 11.65 14.34
C GLU A 225 -7.35 13.15 14.58
N MET A 226 -8.16 13.48 15.58
CA MET A 226 -8.36 14.86 16.04
C MET A 226 -8.71 14.88 17.52
N THR A 227 -8.36 15.95 18.23
CA THR A 227 -8.86 16.14 19.59
C THR A 227 -10.37 16.35 19.54
N PRO A 228 -11.19 15.53 20.21
CA PRO A 228 -12.63 15.73 20.23
C PRO A 228 -12.96 17.12 20.79
N CYS A 229 -13.87 17.86 20.13
CA CYS A 229 -14.36 19.13 20.67
C CYS A 229 -14.90 18.92 22.09
N ALA A 230 -14.32 19.63 23.06
CA ALA A 230 -14.55 19.39 24.48
C ALA A 230 -16.00 19.69 24.92
N CYS A 231 -16.77 18.63 25.19
CA CYS A 231 -17.60 18.56 26.41
C CYS A 231 -16.87 17.80 27.55
N SER A 232 -15.65 17.33 27.30
CA SER A 232 -14.82 16.58 28.23
C SER A 232 -13.43 17.21 28.24
N LYS A 233 -12.90 17.50 29.43
CA LYS A 233 -11.74 18.36 29.69
C LYS A 233 -10.56 18.10 28.72
N PRO A 234 -9.91 19.15 28.18
CA PRO A 234 -8.70 18.97 27.37
C PRO A 234 -7.61 18.35 28.25
N VAL A 235 -7.14 17.16 27.87
CA VAL A 235 -5.79 16.72 28.22
C VAL A 235 -4.87 17.52 27.29
N PRO A 236 -3.91 18.31 27.80
CA PRO A 236 -2.96 18.97 26.92
C PRO A 236 -2.22 17.88 26.15
N LEU A 237 -2.37 17.88 24.82
CA LEU A 237 -1.38 17.24 23.96
C LEU A 237 -0.07 17.98 24.24
N HIS A 238 0.83 17.33 24.96
CA HIS A 238 2.19 17.85 25.08
C HIS A 238 2.72 17.95 23.65
N ASP A 239 3.08 19.18 23.27
CA ASP A 239 3.89 19.52 22.12
C ASP A 239 5.04 18.49 22.06
N GLU A 240 4.98 17.54 21.11
CA GLU A 240 5.95 16.42 20.99
C GLU A 240 7.39 16.93 20.78
N ARG A 241 7.58 18.25 20.64
CA ARG A 241 8.85 18.94 20.45
C ARG A 241 9.35 19.76 21.65
N ARG A 242 8.57 19.92 22.74
CA ARG A 242 9.06 20.71 23.90
C ARG A 242 9.88 19.87 24.87
N HIS A 243 11.19 20.02 24.74
CA HIS A 243 12.12 19.81 25.83
C HIS A 243 11.80 20.78 26.97
N GLY A 244 11.43 20.24 28.14
CA GLY A 244 11.43 20.99 29.39
C GLY A 244 10.13 20.84 30.18
N ASN A 245 10.25 20.15 31.31
CA ASN A 245 9.47 20.29 32.54
C ASN A 245 8.16 21.06 32.41
N ASP A 246 7.04 20.35 32.33
CA ASP A 246 5.86 20.75 33.09
C ASP A 246 4.94 19.55 33.35
N HIS A 247 4.59 19.41 34.62
CA HIS A 247 3.96 18.27 35.29
C HIS A 247 2.59 17.83 34.74
N ALA A 248 2.57 16.94 33.74
CA ALA A 248 1.48 15.98 33.55
C ALA A 248 1.83 14.67 34.28
N SER A 249 1.23 14.48 35.46
CA SER A 249 1.02 13.20 36.17
C SER A 249 1.86 12.00 35.68
N MET A 250 3.03 11.80 36.29
CA MET A 250 3.81 10.55 36.56
C MET A 250 3.31 9.21 35.96
N SER A 251 2.95 9.16 34.68
CA SER A 251 2.68 7.92 33.96
C SER A 251 3.99 7.39 33.41
N ASP A 252 4.14 6.08 33.45
CA ASP A 252 5.36 5.41 33.06
C ASP A 252 5.58 5.53 31.55
N VAL A 253 6.50 6.38 31.12
CA VAL A 253 6.76 6.63 29.69
C VAL A 253 7.27 5.39 28.94
N GLN A 254 7.74 4.36 29.66
CA GLN A 254 8.11 3.08 29.07
C GLN A 254 6.95 2.09 28.97
N ASP A 255 5.81 2.39 29.57
CA ASP A 255 4.60 1.58 29.41
C ASP A 255 3.86 1.99 28.14
N TYR A 256 3.58 1.02 27.28
CA TYR A 256 2.81 1.27 26.05
C TYR A 256 1.42 1.85 26.35
N CYS A 257 0.83 1.51 27.50
CA CYS A 257 -0.47 2.04 27.92
C CYS A 257 -0.44 3.57 28.09
N THR A 258 0.70 4.15 28.47
CA THR A 258 0.86 5.60 28.59
C THR A 258 0.71 6.28 27.23
N PHE A 259 1.35 5.73 26.19
CA PHE A 259 1.21 6.22 24.82
C PHE A 259 -0.18 5.93 24.24
N LEU A 260 -0.73 4.74 24.50
CA LEU A 260 -2.08 4.39 24.04
C LEU A 260 -3.14 5.34 24.61
N ALA A 261 -3.00 5.75 25.86
CA ALA A 261 -3.90 6.69 26.53
C ALA A 261 -3.77 8.13 26.02
N SER A 262 -2.63 8.53 25.45
CA SER A 262 -2.46 9.88 24.87
C SER A 262 -3.16 10.03 23.51
N ARG A 263 -3.53 8.91 22.87
CA ARG A 263 -4.23 8.87 21.57
C ARG A 263 -5.44 7.93 21.64
N PRO A 264 -6.46 8.24 22.46
CA PRO A 264 -7.56 7.31 22.70
C PRO A 264 -8.45 7.14 21.45
N PRO A 265 -9.19 6.02 21.32
CA PRO A 265 -10.02 5.69 20.14
C PRO A 265 -10.99 6.79 19.69
N GLU A 266 -11.44 7.64 20.60
CA GLU A 266 -12.35 8.76 20.35
C GLU A 266 -11.72 9.81 19.43
N MET A 267 -10.40 9.97 19.46
CA MET A 267 -9.71 10.92 18.57
C MET A 267 -9.86 10.51 17.11
N GLU A 268 -9.69 9.22 16.84
CA GLU A 268 -9.84 8.67 15.50
C GLU A 268 -11.32 8.66 15.06
N THR A 269 -12.22 8.26 15.97
CA THR A 269 -13.66 8.23 15.69
C THR A 269 -14.23 9.62 15.39
N ALA A 270 -13.84 10.65 16.15
CA ALA A 270 -14.27 12.03 15.91
C ALA A 270 -13.80 12.56 14.54
N ALA A 271 -12.57 12.21 14.15
CA ALA A 271 -12.03 12.61 12.86
C ALA A 271 -12.74 11.97 11.68
N ILE A 272 -13.02 10.66 11.78
CA ILE A 272 -13.77 9.94 10.76
C ILE A 272 -15.20 10.48 10.64
N GLU A 273 -15.83 10.87 11.76
CA GLU A 273 -17.15 11.52 11.74
C GLU A 273 -17.14 12.85 10.99
N ALA A 274 -16.12 13.69 11.21
CA ALA A 274 -15.94 14.93 10.49
C ALA A 274 -15.75 14.68 8.98
N VAL A 275 -14.88 13.74 8.60
CA VAL A 275 -14.65 13.38 7.19
C VAL A 275 -15.94 12.91 6.52
N ILE A 276 -16.68 12.01 7.15
CA ILE A 276 -17.97 11.51 6.61
C ILE A 276 -18.98 12.65 6.49
N SER A 277 -19.00 13.60 7.41
CA SER A 277 -19.86 14.79 7.34
C SER A 277 -19.53 15.67 6.14
N TRP A 278 -18.24 15.88 5.84
CA TRP A 278 -17.80 16.64 4.66
C TRP A 278 -18.14 15.90 3.35
N LEU A 279 -17.88 14.60 3.27
CA LEU A 279 -18.19 13.79 2.09
C LEU A 279 -19.69 13.73 1.81
N ARG A 280 -20.54 13.69 2.84
CA ARG A 280 -22.00 13.76 2.68
C ARG A 280 -22.45 15.04 1.95
N GLN A 281 -21.74 16.14 2.15
CA GLN A 281 -22.03 17.43 1.51
C GLN A 281 -21.43 17.54 0.09
N HIS A 282 -20.49 16.65 -0.26
CA HIS A 282 -19.76 16.67 -1.52
C HIS A 282 -19.78 15.28 -2.19
N PRO A 283 -20.94 14.82 -2.72
CA PRO A 283 -21.11 13.45 -3.22
C PRO A 283 -20.20 13.08 -4.42
N GLY A 284 -19.64 14.08 -5.12
CA GLY A 284 -18.66 13.86 -6.19
C GLY A 284 -17.24 13.55 -5.70
N ILE A 285 -16.96 13.77 -4.41
CA ILE A 285 -15.64 13.53 -3.83
C ILE A 285 -15.53 12.10 -3.33
N ARG A 286 -14.43 11.43 -3.68
CA ARG A 286 -14.02 10.16 -3.05
C ARG A 286 -13.14 10.45 -1.84
N GLY A 287 -13.61 10.08 -0.65
CA GLY A 287 -12.80 10.12 0.56
C GLY A 287 -12.12 8.79 0.84
N HIS A 288 -11.00 8.85 1.53
CA HIS A 288 -10.28 7.67 2.00
C HIS A 288 -9.75 7.87 3.42
N ILE A 289 -10.11 6.97 4.32
CA ILE A 289 -9.56 6.90 5.67
C ILE A 289 -8.34 5.98 5.62
N VAL A 290 -7.16 6.56 5.80
CA VAL A 290 -5.93 5.77 5.83
C VAL A 290 -5.77 5.05 7.17
N HIS A 291 -5.01 3.95 7.17
CA HIS A 291 -4.49 3.24 8.35
C HIS A 291 -5.47 3.17 9.56
N LEU A 292 -6.72 2.74 9.33
CA LEU A 292 -7.73 2.62 10.39
C LEU A 292 -7.24 1.68 11.49
N SER A 293 -7.10 2.20 12.72
CA SER A 293 -6.65 1.45 13.89
C SER A 293 -7.80 1.05 14.81
N THR A 294 -8.86 1.86 14.90
CA THR A 294 -9.94 1.65 15.87
C THR A 294 -11.16 0.96 15.29
N ALA A 295 -11.59 -0.12 15.93
CA ALA A 295 -12.84 -0.81 15.66
C ALA A 295 -14.06 0.04 16.05
N SER A 296 -13.91 1.00 16.97
CA SER A 296 -15.00 1.88 17.42
C SER A 296 -15.60 2.75 16.30
N ALA A 297 -14.83 3.01 15.23
CA ALA A 297 -15.28 3.77 14.08
C ALA A 297 -16.03 2.91 13.04
N LEU A 298 -15.98 1.57 13.12
CA LEU A 298 -16.60 0.67 12.14
C LEU A 298 -18.11 0.85 11.98
N PRO A 299 -18.92 1.01 13.05
CA PRO A 299 -20.37 1.23 12.90
C PRO A 299 -20.68 2.50 12.09
N LEU A 300 -19.87 3.55 12.27
CA LEU A 300 -20.00 4.82 11.58
C LEU A 300 -19.63 4.68 10.09
N ILE A 301 -18.51 4.01 9.79
CA ILE A 301 -18.05 3.71 8.42
C ILE A 301 -19.12 2.88 7.68
N ARG A 302 -19.59 1.80 8.31
CA ARG A 302 -20.62 0.92 7.72
C ARG A 302 -21.90 1.69 7.40
N LYS A 303 -22.35 2.54 8.33
CA LYS A 303 -23.51 3.41 8.12
C LYS A 303 -23.30 4.38 6.96
N ALA A 304 -22.12 4.98 6.85
CA ALA A 304 -21.79 5.91 5.76
C ALA A 304 -21.79 5.21 4.39
N LYS A 305 -21.11 4.05 4.29
CA LYS A 305 -21.10 3.23 3.07
C LYS A 305 -22.51 2.80 2.67
N ALA A 306 -23.34 2.35 3.63
CA ALA A 306 -24.73 1.98 3.38
C ALA A 306 -25.61 3.16 2.93
N GLN A 307 -25.23 4.40 3.26
CA GLN A 307 -25.88 5.62 2.78
C GLN A 307 -25.38 6.07 1.39
N GLY A 308 -24.48 5.31 0.76
CA GLY A 308 -23.88 5.65 -0.54
C GLY A 308 -22.83 6.75 -0.45
N ILE A 309 -22.31 7.08 0.75
CA ILE A 309 -21.20 8.02 0.88
C ILE A 309 -19.96 7.37 0.28
N ASN A 310 -19.31 8.07 -0.65
CA ASN A 310 -18.15 7.58 -1.38
C ASN A 310 -16.88 7.65 -0.50
N VAL A 311 -16.79 6.72 0.45
CA VAL A 311 -15.67 6.58 1.38
C VAL A 311 -15.08 5.17 1.30
N THR A 312 -13.75 5.11 1.17
CA THR A 312 -12.97 3.88 1.28
C THR A 312 -12.08 3.94 2.52
N VAL A 313 -11.61 2.79 2.98
CA VAL A 313 -10.85 2.63 4.23
C VAL A 313 -9.80 1.55 4.01
N GLU A 314 -8.58 1.83 4.42
CA GLU A 314 -7.53 0.82 4.54
C GLU A 314 -7.18 0.59 6.02
N THR A 315 -6.57 -0.55 6.32
CA THR A 315 -5.87 -0.79 7.59
C THR A 315 -4.48 -1.32 7.31
N CYS A 316 -3.68 -1.54 8.35
CA CYS A 316 -2.28 -1.91 8.20
C CYS A 316 -1.98 -3.32 8.70
N PHE A 317 -0.95 -3.96 8.13
CA PHE A 317 -0.50 -5.29 8.58
C PHE A 317 -0.27 -5.34 10.10
N HIS A 318 0.31 -4.29 10.67
CA HIS A 318 0.61 -4.24 12.11
C HIS A 318 -0.65 -4.16 12.99
N TYR A 319 -1.74 -3.51 12.56
CA TYR A 319 -3.00 -3.53 13.31
C TYR A 319 -3.74 -4.87 13.24
N LEU A 320 -3.43 -5.69 12.23
CA LEU A 320 -3.97 -7.04 12.07
C LEU A 320 -3.13 -8.11 12.75
N CYS A 321 -1.84 -7.87 12.98
CA CYS A 321 -0.89 -8.86 13.52
C CYS A 321 -0.48 -8.59 14.96
N LEU A 322 -0.49 -7.33 15.41
CA LEU A 322 -0.02 -6.94 16.73
C LEU A 322 -1.19 -6.49 17.61
N ALA A 323 -1.04 -6.64 18.92
CA ALA A 323 -1.99 -6.18 19.92
C ALA A 323 -1.25 -5.49 21.07
N ALA A 324 -1.82 -4.39 21.56
CA ALA A 324 -1.26 -3.57 22.64
C ALA A 324 -0.92 -4.39 23.89
N ASP A 325 -1.74 -5.39 24.20
CA ASP A 325 -1.58 -6.31 25.35
C ASP A 325 -0.23 -7.06 25.36
N THR A 326 0.38 -7.20 24.18
CA THR A 326 1.61 -7.96 23.98
C THR A 326 2.86 -7.10 23.80
N VAL A 327 2.70 -5.77 23.78
CA VAL A 327 3.83 -4.85 23.57
C VAL A 327 4.70 -4.83 24.82
N PRO A 328 5.99 -5.23 24.73
CA PRO A 328 6.88 -5.20 25.88
C PRO A 328 7.13 -3.77 26.34
N ARG A 329 7.30 -3.59 27.66
CA ARG A 329 7.76 -2.35 28.26
C ARG A 329 9.04 -1.85 27.57
N GLY A 330 9.07 -0.58 27.19
CA GLY A 330 10.20 0.08 26.53
C GLY A 330 10.43 -0.32 25.07
N ALA A 331 9.58 -1.15 24.47
CA ALA A 331 9.72 -1.59 23.08
C ALA A 331 9.18 -0.52 22.11
N THR A 332 9.86 0.61 22.02
CA THR A 332 9.45 1.79 21.24
C THR A 332 9.39 1.58 19.73
N GLN A 333 9.96 0.49 19.21
CA GLN A 333 9.78 0.09 17.81
C GLN A 333 8.32 -0.25 17.44
N TYR A 334 7.45 -0.48 18.43
CA TYR A 334 6.00 -0.68 18.25
C TYR A 334 5.21 0.64 18.14
N LYS A 335 5.85 1.80 18.36
CA LYS A 335 5.17 3.10 18.28
C LYS A 335 4.83 3.43 16.83
N CYS A 336 3.54 3.66 16.57
CA CYS A 336 2.99 4.24 15.34
C CYS A 336 1.77 5.11 15.70
N CYS A 337 1.34 5.96 14.78
CA CYS A 337 0.17 6.83 14.95
C CYS A 337 -0.78 6.62 13.75
N PRO A 338 -2.04 6.20 13.96
CA PRO A 338 -2.65 5.86 15.26
C PRO A 338 -1.96 4.68 15.97
N PRO A 339 -2.14 4.50 17.29
CA PRO A 339 -1.47 3.43 18.03
C PRO A 339 -2.11 2.05 17.77
N ILE A 340 -1.30 1.00 17.90
CA ILE A 340 -1.78 -0.39 17.96
C ILE A 340 -2.74 -0.51 19.15
N ARG A 341 -3.91 -1.11 18.92
CA ARG A 341 -4.95 -1.29 19.93
C ARG A 341 -4.92 -2.70 20.50
N ASP A 342 -5.79 -2.97 21.46
CA ASP A 342 -5.88 -4.27 22.13
C ASP A 342 -6.31 -5.43 21.20
N GLU A 343 -6.22 -6.65 21.71
CA GLU A 343 -6.60 -7.88 21.03
C GLU A 343 -8.06 -7.86 20.56
N ALA A 344 -8.98 -7.33 21.38
CA ALA A 344 -10.40 -7.28 21.05
C ALA A 344 -10.68 -6.34 19.86
N ASN A 345 -9.93 -5.24 19.76
CA ASN A 345 -9.95 -4.36 18.61
C ASN A 345 -9.40 -5.07 17.36
N ARG A 346 -8.25 -5.74 17.48
CA ARG A 346 -7.62 -6.49 16.38
C ARG A 346 -8.58 -7.50 15.75
N GLU A 347 -9.30 -8.28 16.56
CA GLU A 347 -10.27 -9.26 16.05
C GLU A 347 -11.46 -8.58 15.34
N GLN A 348 -11.88 -7.40 15.78
CA GLN A 348 -12.92 -6.62 15.10
C GLN A 348 -12.44 -6.02 13.77
N LEU A 349 -11.18 -5.60 13.67
CA LEU A 349 -10.60 -5.17 12.39
C LEU A 349 -10.53 -6.33 11.39
N TRP A 350 -10.16 -7.54 11.84
CA TRP A 350 -10.23 -8.74 11.00
C TRP A 350 -11.64 -9.04 10.52
N ALA A 351 -12.63 -8.96 11.40
CA ALA A 351 -14.03 -9.14 11.04
C ALA A 351 -14.49 -8.09 10.01
N ALA A 352 -14.07 -6.83 10.18
CA ALA A 352 -14.38 -5.72 9.28
C ALA A 352 -13.72 -5.84 7.91
N LEU A 353 -12.50 -6.35 7.84
CA LEU A 353 -11.80 -6.64 6.59
C LEU A 353 -12.52 -7.77 5.83
N ALA A 354 -12.91 -8.83 6.53
CA ALA A 354 -13.65 -9.96 5.95
C ALA A 354 -15.07 -9.57 5.50
N SER A 355 -15.75 -8.64 6.19
CA SER A 355 -17.09 -8.14 5.82
C SER A 355 -17.06 -7.10 4.71
N GLY A 356 -15.89 -6.53 4.37
CA GLY A 356 -15.74 -5.45 3.39
C GLY A 356 -16.02 -4.05 3.95
N ASP A 357 -16.13 -3.90 5.28
CA ASP A 357 -16.16 -2.58 5.92
C ASP A 357 -14.82 -1.86 5.75
N ILE A 358 -13.71 -2.61 5.81
CA ILE A 358 -12.36 -2.18 5.41
C ILE A 358 -12.10 -2.71 3.99
N ASP A 359 -11.61 -1.84 3.10
CA ASP A 359 -11.44 -2.15 1.69
C ASP A 359 -10.17 -2.96 1.43
N PHE A 360 -9.01 -2.54 1.93
CA PHE A 360 -7.74 -3.23 1.66
C PHE A 360 -6.70 -3.03 2.77
N VAL A 361 -5.54 -3.67 2.61
CA VAL A 361 -4.46 -3.66 3.62
C VAL A 361 -3.18 -3.10 3.00
N VAL A 362 -2.50 -2.24 3.75
CA VAL A 362 -1.23 -1.58 3.35
C VAL A 362 -0.16 -1.76 4.42
N SER A 363 1.08 -1.37 4.13
CA SER A 363 2.12 -1.38 5.16
C SER A 363 2.09 -0.19 6.09
N ASP A 364 1.77 1.00 5.57
CA ASP A 364 2.15 2.27 6.21
C ASP A 364 3.63 2.23 6.62
N HIS A 365 4.47 1.81 5.66
CA HIS A 365 5.89 1.67 5.87
C HIS A 365 6.50 3.04 6.13
N SER A 366 6.89 3.26 7.39
CA SER A 366 7.37 4.54 7.89
C SER A 366 8.64 4.33 8.74
N PRO A 367 9.79 4.04 8.09
CA PRO A 367 11.04 3.77 8.78
C PRO A 367 11.66 5.06 9.31
N SER A 368 12.48 4.93 10.35
CA SER A 368 13.33 5.99 10.87
C SER A 368 14.63 5.43 11.39
N THR A 369 15.61 6.30 11.67
CA THR A 369 16.88 5.86 12.25
C THR A 369 16.68 5.27 13.65
N PRO A 370 17.49 4.27 14.07
CA PRO A 370 17.40 3.69 15.41
C PRO A 370 17.50 4.70 16.55
N ALA A 371 18.28 5.77 16.37
CA ALA A 371 18.44 6.83 17.36
C ALA A 371 17.12 7.56 17.67
N LEU A 372 16.27 7.77 16.65
CA LEU A 372 14.96 8.40 16.81
C LEU A 372 13.93 7.49 17.47
N LYS A 373 14.19 6.19 17.54
CA LYS A 373 13.30 5.24 18.22
C LYS A 373 13.48 5.23 19.73
N CYS A 374 14.46 5.92 20.30
CA CYS A 374 14.67 5.95 21.76
C CYS A 374 14.82 4.53 22.38
N LEU A 375 15.46 3.60 21.66
CA LEU A 375 15.59 2.20 22.08
C LEU A 375 16.36 2.04 23.40
N ASP A 376 17.27 2.98 23.72
CA ASP A 376 18.12 2.91 24.91
C ASP A 376 17.39 3.24 26.21
N ASN A 377 16.36 4.10 26.16
CA ASN A 377 15.60 4.54 27.34
C ASN A 377 14.14 4.05 27.33
N GLY A 378 13.66 3.54 26.19
CA GLY A 378 12.32 2.99 26.03
C GLY A 378 11.20 4.01 26.13
N ASP A 379 11.48 5.30 25.95
CA ASP A 379 10.48 6.37 26.09
C ASP A 379 9.52 6.40 24.90
N PHE A 380 8.30 5.89 25.08
CA PHE A 380 7.25 5.91 24.05
C PHE A 380 6.74 7.32 23.75
N MET A 381 6.85 8.28 24.66
CA MET A 381 6.38 9.64 24.41
C MET A 381 7.36 10.39 23.52
N ALA A 382 8.67 10.17 23.71
CA ALA A 382 9.72 10.81 22.92
C ALA A 382 10.04 10.10 21.59
N ALA A 383 9.86 8.77 21.50
CA ALA A 383 10.23 8.00 20.30
C ALA A 383 9.49 8.46 19.04
N TRP A 384 10.14 8.38 17.87
CA TRP A 384 9.50 8.60 16.57
C TRP A 384 8.52 7.46 16.24
N GLY A 385 7.29 7.82 15.86
CA GLY A 385 6.25 6.87 15.44
C GLY A 385 6.41 6.42 13.98
N GLY A 386 6.25 5.12 13.71
CA GLY A 386 6.26 4.55 12.36
C GLY A 386 6.80 3.12 12.33
N ILE A 387 6.19 2.22 11.56
CA ILE A 387 6.60 0.81 11.49
C ILE A 387 7.20 0.53 10.12
N ALA A 388 8.38 -0.10 10.08
CA ALA A 388 8.98 -0.54 8.84
C ALA A 388 8.35 -1.88 8.40
N GLY A 389 7.39 -1.84 7.46
CA GLY A 389 6.59 -3.02 7.08
C GLY A 389 6.57 -3.48 5.61
N VAL A 390 7.05 -2.69 4.63
CA VAL A 390 6.81 -2.94 3.18
C VAL A 390 7.23 -4.33 2.69
N GLN A 391 8.31 -4.90 3.24
CA GLN A 391 8.81 -6.22 2.85
C GLN A 391 7.94 -7.39 3.33
N PHE A 392 7.18 -7.23 4.41
CA PHE A 392 6.62 -8.37 5.15
C PHE A 392 5.12 -8.58 4.96
N GLY A 393 4.45 -7.70 4.21
CA GLY A 393 3.00 -7.65 4.10
C GLY A 393 2.35 -8.98 3.71
N LEU A 394 2.83 -9.61 2.61
CA LEU A 394 2.33 -10.89 2.13
C LEU A 394 2.43 -11.99 3.19
N MET A 395 3.61 -12.13 3.79
CA MET A 395 3.91 -13.20 4.75
C MET A 395 3.06 -13.06 6.01
N LEU A 396 2.97 -11.84 6.56
CA LEU A 396 2.20 -11.53 7.76
C LEU A 396 0.71 -11.78 7.53
N LEU A 397 0.17 -11.24 6.44
CA LEU A 397 -1.26 -11.37 6.15
C LEU A 397 -1.63 -12.82 5.84
N TRP A 398 -0.82 -13.53 5.05
CA TRP A 398 -1.07 -14.94 4.73
C TRP A 398 -1.03 -15.84 5.98
N THR A 399 -0.07 -15.62 6.87
CA THR A 399 0.05 -16.38 8.12
C THR A 399 -1.22 -16.25 8.97
N GLU A 400 -1.71 -15.03 9.17
CA GLU A 400 -2.95 -14.79 9.91
C GLU A 400 -4.19 -15.29 9.16
N MET A 401 -4.26 -15.14 7.84
CA MET A 401 -5.35 -15.66 7.02
C MET A 401 -5.48 -17.18 7.11
N ARG A 402 -4.35 -17.92 7.08
CA ARG A 402 -4.33 -19.38 7.26
C ARG A 402 -4.88 -19.78 8.63
N ARG A 403 -4.43 -19.10 9.70
CA ARG A 403 -4.93 -19.33 11.06
C ARG A 403 -6.44 -19.12 11.17
N ARG A 404 -6.96 -18.15 10.42
CA ARG A 404 -8.39 -17.77 10.39
C ARG A 404 -9.21 -18.52 9.34
N LYS A 405 -8.58 -19.37 8.53
CA LYS A 405 -9.21 -20.13 7.43
C LYS A 405 -9.92 -19.24 6.42
N LEU A 406 -9.35 -18.07 6.13
CA LEU A 406 -9.86 -17.15 5.13
C LEU A 406 -9.48 -17.62 3.71
N PRO A 407 -10.35 -17.39 2.70
CA PRO A 407 -10.08 -17.84 1.35
C PRO A 407 -8.97 -17.02 0.70
N PHE A 408 -8.11 -17.68 -0.07
CA PHE A 408 -7.00 -17.05 -0.79
C PHE A 408 -7.48 -15.92 -1.72
N THR A 409 -8.67 -16.01 -2.30
CA THR A 409 -9.23 -14.96 -3.17
C THR A 409 -9.36 -13.60 -2.47
N GLN A 410 -9.55 -13.57 -1.15
CA GLN A 410 -9.56 -12.32 -0.39
C GLN A 410 -8.17 -11.67 -0.34
N LEU A 411 -7.09 -12.45 -0.33
CA LEU A 411 -5.70 -11.94 -0.38
C LEU A 411 -5.49 -11.10 -1.64
N LEU A 412 -5.94 -11.60 -2.80
CA LEU A 412 -5.83 -10.89 -4.07
C LEU A 412 -6.63 -9.60 -4.09
N GLN A 413 -7.83 -9.62 -3.50
CA GLN A 413 -8.65 -8.41 -3.38
C GLN A 413 -7.96 -7.36 -2.53
N TRP A 414 -7.40 -7.76 -1.38
CA TRP A 414 -6.81 -6.85 -0.41
C TRP A 414 -5.42 -6.34 -0.78
N LEU A 415 -4.64 -7.09 -1.55
CA LEU A 415 -3.26 -6.72 -1.89
C LEU A 415 -3.06 -6.30 -3.34
N CYS A 416 -4.00 -6.62 -4.23
CA CYS A 416 -3.83 -6.40 -5.68
C CYS A 416 -5.00 -5.57 -6.25
N GLU A 417 -6.21 -6.14 -6.29
CA GLU A 417 -7.33 -5.56 -7.06
C GLU A 417 -7.86 -4.24 -6.46
N ARG A 418 -8.15 -4.21 -5.16
CA ARG A 418 -8.69 -3.01 -4.51
C ARG A 418 -7.66 -1.89 -4.38
N PRO A 419 -6.39 -2.16 -4.03
CA PRO A 419 -5.34 -1.15 -4.15
C PRO A 419 -5.21 -0.60 -5.58
N ALA A 420 -5.25 -1.45 -6.63
CA ALA A 420 -5.20 -0.98 -8.03
C ALA A 420 -6.34 -0.01 -8.35
N GLN A 421 -7.58 -0.33 -7.94
CA GLN A 421 -8.74 0.56 -8.09
C GLN A 421 -8.60 1.84 -7.26
N HIS A 422 -8.07 1.73 -6.03
CA HIS A 422 -7.84 2.88 -5.17
C HIS A 422 -6.86 3.86 -5.81
N ILE A 423 -5.79 3.36 -6.42
CA ILE A 423 -4.81 4.19 -7.11
C ILE A 423 -5.18 4.44 -8.57
N GLN A 424 -6.37 4.03 -9.02
CA GLN A 424 -6.93 4.20 -10.38
C GLN A 424 -6.02 3.64 -11.50
N LEU A 425 -5.41 2.47 -11.24
CA LEU A 425 -4.59 1.69 -12.18
C LEU A 425 -5.18 0.30 -12.45
N GLU A 426 -6.44 0.05 -12.14
CA GLU A 426 -7.14 -1.23 -12.30
C GLU A 426 -7.25 -1.73 -13.75
N ALA A 427 -6.98 -0.87 -14.73
CA ALA A 427 -6.90 -1.23 -16.15
C ALA A 427 -5.53 -1.80 -16.55
N ARG A 428 -4.52 -1.70 -15.68
CA ARG A 428 -3.14 -2.13 -15.96
C ARG A 428 -2.52 -2.98 -14.86
N LYS A 429 -2.91 -2.81 -13.59
CA LYS A 429 -2.30 -3.47 -12.44
C LYS A 429 -3.31 -4.26 -11.62
N GLY A 430 -2.80 -5.17 -10.80
CA GLY A 430 -3.57 -5.91 -9.80
C GLY A 430 -4.34 -7.14 -10.32
N ARG A 431 -4.18 -7.51 -11.60
CA ARG A 431 -4.78 -8.70 -12.21
C ARG A 431 -3.85 -9.33 -13.23
N LEU A 432 -3.96 -10.64 -13.42
CA LEU A 432 -3.26 -11.37 -14.48
C LEU A 432 -4.21 -11.59 -15.66
N LEU A 433 -4.28 -10.60 -16.54
CA LEU A 433 -5.11 -10.65 -17.76
C LEU A 433 -4.35 -10.06 -18.95
N PRO A 434 -4.72 -10.42 -20.19
CA PRO A 434 -4.13 -9.81 -21.38
C PRO A 434 -4.31 -8.28 -21.34
N GLY A 435 -3.20 -7.55 -21.56
CA GLY A 435 -3.16 -6.09 -21.53
C GLY A 435 -2.80 -5.46 -20.18
N PHE A 436 -2.65 -6.26 -19.13
CA PHE A 436 -2.10 -5.81 -17.85
C PHE A 436 -0.57 -5.87 -17.87
N ASP A 437 0.05 -5.11 -16.98
CA ASP A 437 1.50 -5.16 -16.75
C ASP A 437 1.89 -6.55 -16.20
N ALA A 438 3.05 -7.06 -16.61
CA ALA A 438 3.56 -8.38 -16.21
C ALA A 438 4.16 -8.38 -14.78
N ASP A 439 3.46 -7.73 -13.85
CA ASP A 439 3.82 -7.65 -12.44
C ASP A 439 3.36 -8.94 -11.73
N LEU A 440 4.31 -9.79 -11.34
CA LEU A 440 4.05 -11.15 -10.87
C LEU A 440 4.79 -11.46 -9.57
N VAL A 441 4.15 -12.22 -8.69
CA VAL A 441 4.78 -12.84 -7.51
C VAL A 441 4.69 -14.34 -7.62
N LEU A 442 5.83 -15.01 -7.45
CA LEU A 442 5.92 -16.46 -7.29
C LEU A 442 6.39 -16.75 -5.87
N TRP A 443 5.62 -17.53 -5.11
CA TRP A 443 5.95 -17.84 -3.72
C TRP A 443 5.34 -19.17 -3.27
N ASP A 444 6.00 -19.82 -2.31
CA ASP A 444 5.53 -21.07 -1.72
C ASP A 444 4.62 -20.77 -0.51
N PRO A 445 3.32 -21.16 -0.54
CA PRO A 445 2.38 -20.87 0.54
C PRO A 445 2.54 -21.73 1.78
N ASP A 446 3.35 -22.80 1.70
CA ASP A 446 3.56 -23.79 2.75
C ASP A 446 4.94 -23.64 3.44
N VAL A 447 5.86 -22.85 2.87
CA VAL A 447 7.16 -22.56 3.49
C VAL A 447 7.01 -21.67 4.72
N GLU A 448 7.60 -22.12 5.82
CA GLU A 448 7.73 -21.34 7.04
C GLU A 448 9.05 -20.58 7.07
N HIS A 449 8.99 -19.31 7.47
CA HIS A 449 10.17 -18.46 7.63
C HIS A 449 10.11 -17.70 8.96
N LYS A 450 11.20 -17.77 9.73
CA LYS A 450 11.38 -16.93 10.92
C LYS A 450 12.01 -15.61 10.52
N VAL A 451 11.25 -14.52 10.61
CA VAL A 451 11.75 -13.17 10.35
C VAL A 451 12.87 -12.83 11.35
N THR A 452 13.99 -12.36 10.83
CA THR A 452 15.13 -11.86 11.61
C THR A 452 15.62 -10.54 11.03
N THR A 453 16.39 -9.76 11.80
CA THR A 453 16.96 -8.50 11.32
C THR A 453 17.88 -8.67 10.11
N HIS A 454 18.51 -9.84 9.94
CA HIS A 454 19.35 -10.15 8.78
C HIS A 454 18.56 -10.39 7.49
N ALA A 455 17.25 -10.65 7.60
CA ALA A 455 16.37 -10.85 6.46
C ALA A 455 15.84 -9.53 5.88
N ILE A 456 15.98 -8.41 6.62
CA ILE A 456 15.56 -7.08 6.18
C ILE A 456 16.51 -6.59 5.09
N LYS A 457 15.96 -6.06 3.99
CA LYS A 457 16.72 -5.42 2.92
C LYS A 457 16.94 -3.94 3.13
#